data_AF-G2YZQ5-F1
#
_entry.id   AF-G2YZQ5-F1
#
_cell.length_a   1.000
_cell.length_b   1.000
_cell.length_c   1.000
_cell.angle_alpha   90.00
_cell.angle_beta   90.00
_cell.angle_gamma   90.00
#
_symmetry.space_group_name_H-M   'P 1'
#
loop_
_entity.id
_entity.type
_entity.pdbx_description
1 polymer ?
#
loop_
_entity_poly.entity_id
_entity_poly.type
_entity_poly.pdbx_seq_one_letter_code
_entity_poly.pdbx_strand_id
1 'polypeptide(L)'
;MTTGKINVSVENIFPLIKKFLYSDHEIFLRELISNGTDATLKLKHLTSIGEAKVEYGNPIIEIKVDKEAKKIHIIDQGIGMTASEVEKYINQVAFSGAEEFLDKYKDAAKDSGIIGHFGLGFYSAFMVAEKVEIFTKSYKDEPAAHWTCDGSPEFTLVPHDKNTRGTEIVLHVAEDALEFLDDAKIAGLLNKYNKFMPIPIKFGTKKEALPKPDDAPEDYKTEFVEVDNFINNPNPAWTKSPADLKDEDYKNFYRELYPMQFEDPLFNIHLNVDYPFNLTGILFFPKLGADLQIQKDKIQLYQNQVYVTDNVEGIVPEFLMMLRGVVDSPDIPLNVSRSGLQADGAVKKIANYITRKVADKLKSLFNENRADFEQKWNDIKIVLEYGMLSEDKFYEKSGAFVLYPTVDDTYFTLDELKEKLKEKQTDKDGKLIVLYAANKEAQHSYIATAKDKGYEVLLLDSPIISHLIQKLENDNKDLSFVRVDADHIDNLIKKDETSISKLSDTEKETLKTALEAIVPKQTYTVQLEALDSQAAPFIITQPEFMRRMKEMSQTGGGGMFGMGNFPEMYNLVVNTNADLANVILHTTDQEKQQILVNQALDLAKLSQNLLKGEALTAFVKRSFELIK
;
A
#
# COMPACT_ATOMS: atom_id res chain seq x y z
N MET A 1 9.75 54.99 9.48
CA MET A 1 8.83 53.90 9.09
C MET A 1 8.11 54.36 7.84
N THR A 2 8.31 53.67 6.73
CA THR A 2 7.58 53.97 5.49
C THR A 2 6.31 53.13 5.51
N THR A 3 5.16 53.77 5.61
CA THR A 3 3.86 53.14 5.36
C THR A 3 3.47 53.40 3.91
N GLY A 4 3.16 52.33 3.18
CA GLY A 4 2.70 52.38 1.80
C GLY A 4 1.64 51.31 1.58
N LYS A 5 0.75 51.53 0.60
CA LYS A 5 -0.21 50.52 0.15
C LYS A 5 0.46 49.66 -0.92
N ILE A 6 0.28 48.34 -0.82
CA ILE A 6 0.69 47.41 -1.87
C ILE A 6 -0.35 47.53 -2.99
N ASN A 7 0.12 47.83 -4.21
CA ASN A 7 -0.72 47.83 -5.40
C ASN A 7 -0.54 46.50 -6.13
N VAL A 8 -1.65 45.85 -6.50
CA VAL A 8 -1.67 44.63 -7.31
C VAL A 8 -2.07 45.02 -8.74
N SER A 9 -1.24 44.71 -9.73
CA SER A 9 -1.59 44.92 -11.14
C SER A 9 -2.43 43.74 -11.65
N VAL A 10 -3.68 44.02 -12.01
CA VAL A 10 -4.69 43.01 -12.42
C VAL A 10 -4.45 42.51 -13.85
N GLU A 11 -3.73 43.27 -14.68
CA GLU A 11 -3.46 42.92 -16.10
C GLU A 11 -2.73 41.58 -16.26
N ASN A 12 -2.00 41.12 -15.24
CA ASN A 12 -1.24 39.86 -15.26
C ASN A 12 -1.90 38.73 -14.47
N ILE A 13 -3.13 38.87 -13.98
CA ILE A 13 -3.73 37.88 -13.06
C ILE A 13 -4.01 36.54 -13.76
N PHE A 14 -4.55 36.55 -14.98
CA PHE A 14 -4.83 35.32 -15.74
C PHE A 14 -3.54 34.57 -16.14
N PRO A 15 -2.50 35.21 -16.69
CA PRO A 15 -1.20 34.55 -16.89
C PRO A 15 -0.60 33.95 -15.62
N LEU A 16 -0.76 34.60 -14.46
CA LEU A 16 -0.29 34.07 -13.17
C LEU A 16 -1.11 32.85 -12.72
N ILE A 17 -2.44 32.89 -12.86
CA ILE A 17 -3.33 31.75 -12.58
C ILE A 17 -2.93 30.56 -13.45
N LYS A 18 -2.78 30.77 -14.78
CA LYS A 18 -2.35 29.74 -15.73
C LYS A 18 -0.98 29.15 -15.38
N LYS A 19 -0.04 29.97 -14.90
CA LYS A 19 1.35 29.55 -14.65
C LYS A 19 1.61 28.95 -13.25
N PHE A 20 0.89 29.40 -12.21
CA PHE A 20 1.27 29.11 -10.83
C PHE A 20 0.22 28.36 -10.01
N LEU A 21 -1.06 28.35 -10.39
CA LEU A 21 -2.09 27.67 -9.59
C LEU A 21 -2.27 26.19 -9.96
N TYR A 22 -2.00 25.82 -11.21
CA TYR A 22 -2.24 24.46 -11.70
C TYR A 22 -1.05 23.98 -12.53
N SER A 23 -0.50 22.84 -12.15
CA SER A 23 0.62 22.20 -12.84
C SER A 23 0.17 21.38 -14.05
N ASP A 24 -1.12 21.05 -14.12
CA ASP A 24 -1.70 20.13 -15.07
C ASP A 24 -2.95 20.76 -15.70
N HIS A 25 -3.00 20.82 -17.03
CA HIS A 25 -4.11 21.38 -17.80
C HIS A 25 -5.39 20.56 -17.63
N GLU A 26 -5.30 19.30 -17.16
CA GLU A 26 -6.43 18.38 -17.01
C GLU A 26 -7.42 18.77 -15.89
N ILE A 27 -7.03 19.69 -14.99
CA ILE A 27 -7.79 20.01 -13.77
C ILE A 27 -9.06 20.86 -14.06
N PHE A 28 -9.18 21.51 -15.21
CA PHE A 28 -10.32 22.41 -15.48
C PHE A 28 -11.68 21.71 -15.36
N LEU A 29 -11.82 20.48 -15.88
CA LEU A 29 -13.08 19.72 -15.75
C LEU A 29 -13.40 19.41 -14.29
N ARG A 30 -12.38 19.02 -13.51
CA ARG A 30 -12.55 18.74 -12.08
C ARG A 30 -13.14 19.95 -11.36
N GLU A 31 -12.59 21.15 -11.58
CA GLU A 31 -13.03 22.38 -10.92
C GLU A 31 -14.43 22.81 -11.38
N LEU A 32 -14.70 22.80 -12.70
CA LEU A 32 -15.99 23.22 -13.24
C LEU A 32 -17.13 22.28 -12.84
N ILE A 33 -16.90 20.96 -12.84
CA ILE A 33 -17.88 19.97 -12.39
C ILE A 33 -18.07 20.04 -10.87
N SER A 34 -17.01 20.31 -10.11
CA SER A 34 -17.12 20.56 -8.66
C SER A 34 -17.99 21.78 -8.36
N ASN A 35 -17.86 22.87 -9.14
CA ASN A 35 -18.73 24.04 -8.99
C ASN A 35 -20.19 23.71 -9.31
N GLY A 36 -20.46 22.95 -10.37
CA GLY A 36 -21.82 22.48 -10.70
C GLY A 36 -22.40 21.55 -9.63
N THR A 37 -21.55 20.74 -9.01
CA THR A 37 -21.91 19.87 -7.87
C THR A 37 -22.27 20.71 -6.65
N ASP A 38 -21.43 21.67 -6.26
CA ASP A 38 -21.70 22.60 -5.16
C ASP A 38 -23.01 23.37 -5.40
N ALA A 39 -23.24 23.85 -6.63
CA ALA A 39 -24.49 24.54 -6.99
C ALA A 39 -25.72 23.63 -6.82
N THR A 40 -25.58 22.35 -7.13
CA THR A 40 -26.64 21.35 -6.99
C THR A 40 -26.88 20.96 -5.52
N LEU A 41 -25.82 20.83 -4.72
CA LEU A 41 -25.90 20.53 -3.29
C LEU A 41 -26.49 21.72 -2.50
N LYS A 42 -26.15 22.97 -2.86
CA LYS A 42 -26.79 24.17 -2.31
C LYS A 42 -28.30 24.16 -2.57
N LEU A 43 -28.71 23.78 -3.78
CA LEU A 43 -30.13 23.70 -4.12
C LEU A 43 -30.82 22.63 -3.25
N LYS A 44 -30.19 21.46 -3.10
CA LYS A 44 -30.69 20.38 -2.23
C LYS A 44 -30.88 20.87 -0.80
N HIS A 45 -29.90 21.59 -0.26
CA HIS A 45 -29.99 22.16 1.08
C HIS A 45 -31.14 23.17 1.19
N LEU A 46 -31.18 24.18 0.31
CA LEU A 46 -32.20 25.23 0.34
C LEU A 46 -33.63 24.70 0.17
N THR A 47 -33.82 23.68 -0.68
CA THR A 47 -35.12 23.02 -0.85
C THR A 47 -35.49 22.20 0.38
N SER A 48 -34.53 21.50 1.00
CA SER A 48 -34.77 20.72 2.22
C SER A 48 -35.19 21.56 3.43
N ILE A 49 -34.66 22.78 3.55
CA ILE A 49 -35.03 23.72 4.62
C ILE A 49 -36.22 24.62 4.26
N GLY A 50 -36.76 24.49 3.04
CA GLY A 50 -37.93 25.23 2.57
C GLY A 50 -37.68 26.69 2.15
N GLU A 51 -36.42 27.13 2.07
CA GLU A 51 -36.05 28.47 1.58
C GLU A 51 -36.20 28.61 0.06
N ALA A 52 -35.93 27.52 -0.69
CA ALA A 52 -36.16 27.48 -2.13
C ALA A 52 -37.46 26.72 -2.45
N LYS A 53 -38.48 27.44 -2.93
CA LYS A 53 -39.79 26.89 -3.33
C LYS A 53 -39.78 26.36 -4.77
N VAL A 54 -38.78 25.55 -5.09
CA VAL A 54 -38.64 24.90 -6.40
C VAL A 54 -38.46 23.41 -6.20
N GLU A 55 -38.87 22.62 -7.18
CA GLU A 55 -38.62 21.18 -7.15
C GLU A 55 -37.12 20.91 -7.31
N TYR A 56 -36.55 20.12 -6.39
CA TYR A 56 -35.17 19.65 -6.49
C TYR A 56 -35.02 18.67 -7.66
N GLY A 57 -35.91 17.68 -7.74
CA GLY A 57 -35.91 16.64 -8.78
C GLY A 57 -34.71 15.69 -8.64
N ASN A 58 -34.23 15.19 -9.78
CA ASN A 58 -33.01 14.38 -9.89
C ASN A 58 -32.01 15.12 -10.79
N PRO A 59 -31.37 16.19 -10.28
CA PRO A 59 -30.51 17.03 -11.09
C PRO A 59 -29.29 16.25 -11.56
N ILE A 60 -28.88 16.50 -12.80
CA ILE A 60 -27.69 15.94 -13.43
C ILE A 60 -26.73 17.05 -13.86
N ILE A 61 -25.46 16.69 -14.07
CA ILE A 61 -24.49 17.52 -14.79
C ILE A 61 -24.27 16.89 -16.16
N GLU A 62 -24.37 17.66 -17.23
CA GLU A 62 -24.17 17.18 -18.60
C GLU A 62 -22.93 17.82 -19.21
N ILE A 63 -22.05 16.99 -19.77
CA ILE A 63 -20.85 17.41 -20.51
C ILE A 63 -21.08 17.15 -22.00
N LYS A 64 -20.86 18.15 -22.85
CA LYS A 64 -20.92 18.01 -24.31
C LYS A 64 -19.66 18.51 -24.96
N VAL A 65 -19.19 17.80 -25.98
CA VAL A 65 -18.08 18.21 -26.82
C VAL A 65 -18.63 18.46 -28.22
N ASP A 66 -18.51 19.70 -28.69
CA ASP A 66 -18.85 20.11 -30.05
C ASP A 66 -17.54 20.30 -30.83
N LYS A 67 -17.16 19.27 -31.60
CA LYS A 67 -15.92 19.26 -32.37
C LYS A 67 -15.96 20.24 -33.54
N GLU A 68 -17.14 20.49 -34.11
CA GLU A 68 -17.30 21.38 -35.26
C GLU A 68 -17.17 22.85 -34.84
N ALA A 69 -17.83 23.22 -33.74
CA ALA A 69 -17.75 24.56 -33.18
C ALA A 69 -16.51 24.78 -32.28
N LYS A 70 -15.72 23.73 -32.02
CA LYS A 70 -14.59 23.71 -31.08
C LYS A 70 -14.97 24.14 -29.66
N LYS A 71 -16.06 23.58 -29.14
CA LYS A 71 -16.62 23.94 -27.83
C LYS A 71 -16.75 22.76 -26.88
N ILE A 72 -16.60 23.05 -25.60
CA ILE A 72 -16.97 22.13 -24.51
C ILE A 72 -18.03 22.82 -23.67
N HIS A 73 -19.14 22.12 -23.41
CA HIS A 73 -20.24 22.60 -22.60
C HIS A 73 -20.28 21.84 -21.28
N ILE A 74 -20.38 22.56 -20.17
CA ILE A 74 -20.59 22.03 -18.82
C ILE A 74 -21.92 22.59 -18.32
N ILE A 75 -22.92 21.73 -18.16
CA ILE A 75 -24.30 22.14 -17.88
C ILE A 75 -24.73 21.55 -16.54
N ASP A 76 -25.04 22.39 -15.56
CA ASP A 76 -25.63 21.97 -14.28
C ASP A 76 -27.10 22.42 -14.14
N GLN A 77 -27.84 21.70 -13.31
CA GLN A 77 -29.24 21.98 -12.98
C GLN A 77 -29.41 22.51 -11.54
N GLY A 78 -28.33 23.10 -11.00
CA GLY A 78 -28.23 23.58 -9.63
C GLY A 78 -28.98 24.89 -9.37
N ILE A 79 -28.54 25.67 -8.37
CA ILE A 79 -29.21 26.92 -7.98
C ILE A 79 -29.23 28.00 -9.08
N GLY A 80 -28.26 27.98 -10.01
CA GLY A 80 -27.99 29.09 -10.92
C GLY A 80 -27.57 30.38 -10.20
N MET A 81 -27.32 31.43 -10.97
CA MET A 81 -26.90 32.75 -10.46
C MET A 81 -27.79 33.86 -11.03
N THR A 82 -27.97 34.91 -10.24
CA THR A 82 -28.49 36.23 -10.66
C THR A 82 -27.37 37.06 -11.29
N ALA A 83 -27.70 38.13 -12.01
CA ALA A 83 -26.68 39.03 -12.57
C ALA A 83 -25.74 39.60 -11.48
N SER A 84 -26.28 39.94 -10.31
CA SER A 84 -25.47 40.40 -9.17
C SER A 84 -24.57 39.32 -8.57
N GLU A 85 -25.01 38.06 -8.57
CA GLU A 85 -24.19 36.95 -8.08
C GLU A 85 -23.08 36.62 -9.09
N VAL A 86 -23.33 36.73 -10.40
CA VAL A 86 -22.27 36.65 -11.43
C VAL A 86 -21.24 37.76 -11.21
N GLU A 87 -21.70 38.99 -11.00
CA GLU A 87 -20.80 40.12 -10.77
C GLU A 87 -19.95 39.95 -9.50
N LYS A 88 -20.51 39.35 -8.45
CA LYS A 88 -19.79 39.07 -7.20
C LYS A 88 -18.85 37.87 -7.28
N TYR A 89 -19.31 36.73 -7.79
CA TYR A 89 -18.58 35.46 -7.68
C TYR A 89 -17.73 35.11 -8.92
N ILE A 90 -18.02 35.74 -10.07
CA ILE A 90 -17.28 35.50 -11.32
C ILE A 90 -16.34 36.68 -11.66
N ASN A 91 -16.74 37.92 -11.39
CA ASN A 91 -15.90 39.09 -11.73
C ASN A 91 -14.97 39.53 -10.59
N GLN A 92 -15.29 39.20 -9.33
CA GLN A 92 -14.40 39.50 -8.21
C GLN A 92 -13.61 38.26 -7.82
N VAL A 93 -12.32 38.31 -8.11
CA VAL A 93 -11.38 37.24 -7.78
C VAL A 93 -11.32 37.03 -6.26
N ALA A 94 -11.23 35.76 -5.84
CA ALA A 94 -11.11 35.32 -4.44
C ALA A 94 -12.39 35.48 -3.57
N PHE A 95 -13.56 35.57 -4.20
CA PHE A 95 -14.85 35.43 -3.50
C PHE A 95 -15.52 34.11 -3.87
N SER A 96 -15.81 33.28 -2.87
CA SER A 96 -16.49 32.00 -3.07
C SER A 96 -17.94 32.07 -2.59
N GLY A 97 -18.88 31.89 -3.50
CA GLY A 97 -20.29 31.71 -3.13
C GLY A 97 -20.55 30.40 -2.39
N ALA A 98 -19.61 29.45 -2.37
CA ALA A 98 -19.70 28.23 -1.57
C ALA A 98 -19.27 28.48 -0.12
N GLU A 99 -18.21 29.25 0.09
CA GLU A 99 -17.77 29.66 1.42
C GLU A 99 -18.82 30.54 2.11
N GLU A 100 -19.34 31.55 1.40
CA GLU A 100 -20.40 32.42 1.94
C GLU A 100 -21.68 31.63 2.29
N PHE A 101 -21.99 30.58 1.52
CA PHE A 101 -23.11 29.70 1.82
C PHE A 101 -22.86 28.91 3.10
N LEU A 102 -21.70 28.26 3.23
CA LEU A 102 -21.33 27.53 4.44
C LEU A 102 -21.30 28.44 5.67
N ASP A 103 -20.82 29.67 5.52
CA ASP A 103 -20.80 30.67 6.59
C ASP A 103 -22.20 31.12 7.00
N LYS A 104 -23.14 31.21 6.06
CA LYS A 104 -24.53 31.56 6.34
C LYS A 104 -25.28 30.42 7.07
N TYR A 105 -24.94 29.17 6.76
CA TYR A 105 -25.67 27.99 7.25
C TYR A 105 -24.82 27.09 8.18
N LYS A 106 -23.87 27.66 8.94
CA LYS A 106 -22.79 26.98 9.71
C LYS A 106 -23.16 25.70 10.46
N ASP A 107 -24.35 25.60 11.03
CA ASP A 107 -24.77 24.41 11.78
C ASP A 107 -25.68 23.46 10.99
N ALA A 108 -26.31 23.93 9.91
CA ALA A 108 -27.23 23.13 9.09
C ALA A 108 -26.57 22.60 7.79
N ALA A 109 -25.46 23.22 7.35
CA ALA A 109 -24.77 22.89 6.10
C ALA A 109 -23.39 22.24 6.30
N LYS A 110 -22.99 21.89 7.53
CA LYS A 110 -21.71 21.18 7.78
C LYS A 110 -21.60 19.87 7.01
N ASP A 111 -22.71 19.17 6.86
CA ASP A 111 -22.78 17.89 6.14
C ASP A 111 -23.26 18.06 4.69
N SER A 112 -23.24 19.28 4.13
CA SER A 112 -23.78 19.53 2.79
C SER A 112 -22.88 19.02 1.66
N GLY A 113 -21.67 18.51 1.99
CA GLY A 113 -20.69 18.00 1.01
C GLY A 113 -20.06 19.07 0.12
N ILE A 114 -20.28 20.35 0.41
CA ILE A 114 -19.77 21.48 -0.38
C ILE A 114 -18.26 21.62 -0.13
N ILE A 115 -17.48 21.74 -1.19
CA ILE A 115 -16.01 21.77 -1.10
C ILE A 115 -15.38 23.10 -1.52
N GLY A 116 -16.11 24.01 -2.18
CA GLY A 116 -15.58 25.27 -2.71
C GLY A 116 -15.24 26.31 -1.63
N HIS A 117 -13.96 26.69 -1.52
CA HIS A 117 -13.52 27.73 -0.56
C HIS A 117 -12.81 28.93 -1.22
N PHE A 118 -11.86 28.71 -2.13
CA PHE A 118 -10.95 29.78 -2.56
C PHE A 118 -11.49 30.79 -3.59
N GLY A 119 -12.57 30.48 -4.31
CA GLY A 119 -13.13 31.39 -5.33
C GLY A 119 -12.23 31.60 -6.56
N LEU A 120 -11.37 30.63 -6.88
CA LEU A 120 -10.43 30.68 -8.01
C LEU A 120 -10.64 29.58 -9.05
N GLY A 121 -11.33 28.49 -8.69
CA GLY A 121 -11.45 27.28 -9.52
C GLY A 121 -12.10 27.52 -10.87
N PHE A 122 -13.02 28.48 -10.99
CA PHE A 122 -13.64 28.84 -12.27
C PHE A 122 -12.62 29.27 -13.33
N TYR A 123 -11.58 30.02 -12.95
CA TYR A 123 -10.60 30.54 -13.89
C TYR A 123 -9.66 29.47 -14.47
N SER A 124 -9.69 28.24 -13.94
CA SER A 124 -9.04 27.09 -14.59
C SER A 124 -9.60 26.82 -16.01
N ALA A 125 -10.81 27.29 -16.32
CA ALA A 125 -11.39 27.24 -17.66
C ALA A 125 -10.46 27.85 -18.73
N PHE A 126 -9.77 28.94 -18.40
CA PHE A 126 -8.86 29.63 -19.33
C PHE A 126 -7.54 28.88 -19.56
N MET A 127 -7.30 27.75 -18.88
CA MET A 127 -6.16 26.88 -19.20
C MET A 127 -6.32 26.18 -20.55
N VAL A 128 -7.57 25.96 -20.98
CA VAL A 128 -7.90 25.24 -22.21
C VAL A 128 -8.77 26.06 -23.16
N ALA A 129 -9.31 27.19 -22.70
CA ALA A 129 -10.20 28.05 -23.46
C ALA A 129 -9.57 29.42 -23.78
N GLU A 130 -9.79 29.90 -25.00
CA GLU A 130 -9.51 31.29 -25.40
C GLU A 130 -10.65 32.24 -25.02
N LYS A 131 -11.87 31.71 -24.90
CA LYS A 131 -13.07 32.46 -24.51
C LYS A 131 -13.98 31.56 -23.70
N VAL A 132 -14.62 32.13 -22.67
CA VAL A 132 -15.58 31.45 -21.82
C VAL A 132 -16.90 32.23 -21.80
N GLU A 133 -18.00 31.52 -21.91
CA GLU A 133 -19.35 32.06 -21.77
C GLU A 133 -20.09 31.36 -20.62
N ILE A 134 -20.93 32.09 -19.90
CA ILE A 134 -21.81 31.56 -18.86
C ILE A 134 -23.24 31.98 -19.18
N PHE A 135 -24.13 31.00 -19.30
CA PHE A 135 -25.57 31.20 -19.40
C PHE A 135 -26.24 30.67 -18.14
N THR A 136 -26.78 31.53 -17.30
CA THR A 136 -27.27 31.12 -15.97
C THR A 136 -28.65 31.69 -15.67
N LYS A 137 -29.50 30.86 -15.06
CA LYS A 137 -30.83 31.22 -14.58
C LYS A 137 -30.99 30.76 -13.14
N SER A 138 -31.07 31.73 -12.23
CA SER A 138 -31.29 31.48 -10.81
C SER A 138 -32.64 30.79 -10.56
N TYR A 139 -32.71 30.02 -9.47
CA TYR A 139 -33.98 29.56 -8.89
C TYR A 139 -34.86 30.72 -8.40
N LYS A 140 -34.27 31.89 -8.18
CA LYS A 140 -34.97 33.13 -7.88
C LYS A 140 -35.73 33.63 -9.12
N ASP A 141 -36.79 34.40 -8.87
CA ASP A 141 -37.60 35.02 -9.92
C ASP A 141 -36.90 36.27 -10.50
N GLU A 142 -35.77 36.04 -11.18
CA GLU A 142 -34.96 37.08 -11.83
C GLU A 142 -34.60 36.69 -13.28
N PRO A 143 -34.36 37.65 -14.20
CA PRO A 143 -33.94 37.34 -15.57
C PRO A 143 -32.68 36.47 -15.62
N ALA A 144 -32.56 35.62 -16.64
CA ALA A 144 -31.31 34.91 -16.87
C ALA A 144 -30.21 35.88 -17.33
N ALA A 145 -28.96 35.51 -17.08
CA ALA A 145 -27.79 36.29 -17.41
C ALA A 145 -26.88 35.54 -18.38
N HIS A 146 -26.28 36.28 -19.30
CA HIS A 146 -25.21 35.85 -20.20
C HIS A 146 -23.95 36.65 -19.91
N TRP A 147 -22.92 35.96 -19.46
CA TRP A 147 -21.60 36.51 -19.22
C TRP A 147 -20.61 35.99 -20.25
N THR A 148 -19.68 36.83 -20.70
CA THR A 148 -18.63 36.45 -21.65
C THR A 148 -17.30 37.11 -21.29
N CYS A 149 -16.20 36.38 -21.42
CA CYS A 149 -14.84 36.88 -21.26
C CYS A 149 -13.85 36.12 -22.16
N ASP A 150 -12.87 36.81 -22.71
CA ASP A 150 -11.81 36.29 -23.59
C ASP A 150 -10.48 36.01 -22.85
N GLY A 151 -10.53 35.93 -21.52
CA GLY A 151 -9.36 35.74 -20.67
C GLY A 151 -8.55 37.01 -20.42
N SER A 152 -9.03 38.17 -20.90
CA SER A 152 -8.59 39.48 -20.45
C SER A 152 -9.38 39.94 -19.21
N PRO A 153 -9.01 41.06 -18.56
CA PRO A 153 -9.82 41.67 -17.50
C PRO A 153 -11.17 42.23 -18.00
N GLU A 154 -11.46 42.19 -19.30
CA GLU A 154 -12.70 42.66 -19.88
C GLU A 154 -13.75 41.54 -19.93
N PHE A 155 -15.00 41.89 -19.59
CA PHE A 155 -16.13 40.98 -19.66
C PHE A 155 -17.39 41.73 -20.12
N THR A 156 -18.37 40.98 -20.63
CA THR A 156 -19.73 41.48 -20.86
C THR A 156 -20.72 40.72 -19.98
N LEU A 157 -21.77 41.41 -19.53
CA LEU A 157 -22.87 40.83 -18.76
C LEU A 157 -24.18 41.42 -19.24
N VAL A 158 -25.02 40.61 -19.88
CA VAL A 158 -26.30 41.03 -20.47
C VAL A 158 -27.43 40.06 -20.08
N PRO A 159 -28.71 40.49 -20.12
CA PRO A 159 -29.84 39.57 -19.96
C PRO A 159 -29.86 38.49 -21.05
N HIS A 160 -30.42 37.32 -20.74
CA HIS A 160 -30.55 36.18 -21.65
C HIS A 160 -31.94 35.54 -21.56
N ASP A 161 -32.35 34.80 -22.59
CA ASP A 161 -33.66 34.15 -22.68
C ASP A 161 -33.67 32.70 -22.15
N LYS A 162 -32.73 32.34 -21.28
CA LYS A 162 -32.65 30.97 -20.72
C LYS A 162 -33.80 30.79 -19.71
N ASN A 163 -34.69 29.86 -20.01
CA ASN A 163 -35.90 29.62 -19.20
C ASN A 163 -35.76 28.47 -18.19
N THR A 164 -34.69 27.69 -18.26
CA THR A 164 -34.44 26.56 -17.36
C THR A 164 -33.41 26.93 -16.30
N ARG A 165 -33.70 26.60 -15.03
CA ARG A 165 -32.80 26.80 -13.88
C ARG A 165 -31.44 26.12 -14.09
N GLY A 166 -30.38 26.73 -13.56
CA GLY A 166 -29.02 26.19 -13.55
C GLY A 166 -28.07 27.02 -14.40
N THR A 167 -26.88 26.49 -14.65
CA THR A 167 -25.82 27.19 -15.39
C THR A 167 -25.28 26.32 -16.52
N GLU A 168 -25.00 26.94 -17.65
CA GLU A 168 -24.21 26.37 -18.75
C GLU A 168 -22.94 27.20 -18.92
N ILE A 169 -21.80 26.54 -18.83
CA ILE A 169 -20.48 27.11 -19.11
C ILE A 169 -20.02 26.58 -20.46
N VAL A 170 -19.69 27.50 -21.37
CA VAL A 170 -19.20 27.17 -22.72
C VAL A 170 -17.74 27.59 -22.83
N LEU A 171 -16.88 26.62 -23.09
CA LEU A 171 -15.45 26.81 -23.32
C LEU A 171 -15.19 26.81 -24.83
N HIS A 172 -14.68 27.91 -25.37
CA HIS A 172 -14.17 27.95 -26.73
C HIS A 172 -12.72 27.50 -26.68
N VAL A 173 -12.46 26.29 -27.17
CA VAL A 173 -11.18 25.59 -26.97
C VAL A 173 -10.07 26.27 -27.75
N ALA A 174 -8.98 26.60 -27.07
CA ALA A 174 -7.81 27.26 -27.65
C ALA A 174 -7.08 26.35 -28.66
N GLU A 175 -6.31 26.95 -29.57
CA GLU A 175 -5.61 26.20 -30.63
C GLU A 175 -4.58 25.19 -30.11
N ASP A 176 -3.99 25.46 -28.95
CA ASP A 176 -3.01 24.58 -28.28
C ASP A 176 -3.66 23.53 -27.36
N ALA A 177 -4.99 23.53 -27.24
CA ALA A 177 -5.77 22.68 -26.35
C ALA A 177 -6.78 21.77 -27.10
N LEU A 178 -6.67 21.65 -28.43
CA LEU A 178 -7.61 20.89 -29.27
C LEU A 178 -7.70 19.39 -28.92
N GLU A 179 -6.74 18.84 -28.17
CA GLU A 179 -6.81 17.46 -27.67
C GLU A 179 -8.03 17.21 -26.76
N PHE A 180 -8.55 18.25 -26.08
CA PHE A 180 -9.74 18.14 -25.23
C PHE A 180 -11.06 18.10 -26.03
N LEU A 181 -11.00 18.18 -27.36
CA LEU A 181 -12.14 17.88 -28.24
C LEU A 181 -12.26 16.38 -28.54
N ASP A 182 -11.34 15.53 -28.05
CA ASP A 182 -11.47 14.08 -28.14
C ASP A 182 -12.33 13.53 -26.99
N ASP A 183 -13.40 12.81 -27.35
CA ASP A 183 -14.33 12.20 -26.39
C ASP A 183 -13.64 11.18 -25.49
N ALA A 184 -12.64 10.46 -26.02
CA ALA A 184 -11.88 9.48 -25.23
C ALA A 184 -11.01 10.17 -24.17
N LYS A 185 -10.40 11.31 -24.52
CA LYS A 185 -9.64 12.15 -23.58
C LYS A 185 -10.56 12.65 -22.48
N ILE A 186 -11.70 13.26 -22.83
CA ILE A 186 -12.70 13.76 -21.85
C ILE A 186 -13.22 12.62 -20.96
N ALA A 187 -13.59 11.48 -21.53
CA ALA A 187 -14.02 10.32 -20.74
C ALA A 187 -12.93 9.84 -19.77
N GLY A 188 -11.66 9.86 -20.18
CA GLY A 188 -10.53 9.56 -19.31
C GLY A 188 -10.41 10.53 -18.13
N LEU A 189 -10.57 11.83 -18.37
CA LEU A 189 -10.55 12.85 -17.31
C LEU A 189 -11.72 12.70 -16.34
N LEU A 190 -12.93 12.49 -16.86
CA LEU A 190 -14.12 12.27 -16.03
C LEU A 190 -13.96 11.03 -15.15
N ASN A 191 -13.41 9.94 -15.68
CA ASN A 191 -13.10 8.73 -14.92
C ASN A 191 -11.95 8.91 -13.92
N LYS A 192 -11.02 9.84 -14.16
CA LYS A 192 -9.91 10.11 -13.24
C LYS A 192 -10.35 11.00 -12.08
N TYR A 193 -11.05 12.08 -12.36
CA TYR A 193 -11.32 13.13 -11.38
C TYR A 193 -12.74 13.14 -10.81
N ASN A 194 -13.71 12.61 -11.56
CA ASN A 194 -15.13 12.77 -11.25
C ASN A 194 -15.87 11.44 -11.09
N LYS A 195 -15.15 10.32 -11.04
CA LYS A 195 -15.68 8.95 -11.00
C LYS A 195 -16.71 8.71 -9.92
N PHE A 196 -16.58 9.39 -8.79
CA PHE A 196 -17.41 9.15 -7.62
C PHE A 196 -18.19 10.37 -7.16
N MET A 197 -18.24 11.44 -7.98
CA MET A 197 -18.95 12.67 -7.63
C MET A 197 -20.41 12.40 -7.25
N PRO A 198 -20.98 13.10 -6.26
CA PRO A 198 -22.30 12.79 -5.71
C PRO A 198 -23.47 13.14 -6.65
N ILE A 199 -23.22 13.83 -7.76
CA ILE A 199 -24.22 14.19 -8.77
C ILE A 199 -23.97 13.36 -10.03
N PRO A 200 -24.99 12.73 -10.64
CA PRO A 200 -24.82 12.00 -11.91
C PRO A 200 -24.29 12.91 -13.03
N ILE A 201 -23.26 12.43 -13.72
CA ILE A 201 -22.57 13.12 -14.81
C ILE A 201 -22.87 12.38 -16.12
N LYS A 202 -23.66 13.01 -16.97
CA LYS A 202 -23.99 12.53 -18.31
C LYS A 202 -22.91 12.94 -19.30
N PHE A 203 -22.39 11.97 -20.05
CA PHE A 203 -21.47 12.18 -21.16
C PHE A 203 -21.80 11.25 -22.32
N GLY A 204 -22.50 11.80 -23.32
CA GLY A 204 -22.96 11.05 -24.50
C GLY A 204 -24.07 10.03 -24.20
N THR A 205 -24.22 9.06 -25.10
CA THR A 205 -25.18 7.95 -25.02
C THR A 205 -24.47 6.61 -25.14
N LYS A 206 -25.10 5.55 -24.64
CA LYS A 206 -24.63 4.17 -24.77
C LYS A 206 -25.75 3.25 -25.24
N LYS A 207 -25.39 2.11 -25.82
CA LYS A 207 -26.34 1.05 -26.20
C LYS A 207 -26.51 0.07 -25.05
N GLU A 208 -27.74 -0.11 -24.59
CA GLU A 208 -28.11 -1.07 -23.56
C GLU A 208 -28.93 -2.20 -24.17
N ALA A 209 -28.58 -3.45 -23.86
CA ALA A 209 -29.29 -4.61 -24.35
C ALA A 209 -30.65 -4.74 -23.65
N LEU A 210 -31.71 -4.88 -24.43
CA LEU A 210 -33.04 -5.17 -23.90
C LEU A 210 -33.09 -6.62 -23.39
N PRO A 211 -33.77 -6.89 -22.26
CA PRO A 211 -33.96 -8.25 -21.77
C PRO A 211 -34.62 -9.12 -22.85
N LYS A 212 -34.13 -10.36 -23.01
CA LYS A 212 -34.76 -11.33 -23.91
C LYS A 212 -36.19 -11.60 -23.41
N PRO A 213 -37.25 -11.42 -24.23
CA PRO A 213 -38.60 -11.82 -23.87
C PRO A 213 -38.70 -13.32 -23.60
N ASP A 214 -39.50 -13.73 -22.61
CA ASP A 214 -39.64 -15.15 -22.22
C ASP A 214 -40.20 -16.05 -23.35
N ASP A 215 -40.94 -15.46 -24.29
CA ASP A 215 -41.53 -16.11 -25.46
C ASP A 215 -40.68 -15.98 -26.74
N ALA A 216 -39.47 -15.43 -26.63
CA ALA A 216 -38.62 -15.17 -27.78
C ALA A 216 -38.04 -16.46 -28.38
N PRO A 217 -38.06 -16.62 -29.72
CA PRO A 217 -37.58 -17.83 -30.39
C PRO A 217 -36.08 -18.10 -30.16
N GLU A 218 -35.62 -19.31 -30.48
CA GLU A 218 -34.21 -19.71 -30.29
C GLU A 218 -33.22 -18.82 -31.08
N ASP A 219 -33.67 -18.19 -32.16
CA ASP A 219 -32.89 -17.28 -33.02
C ASP A 219 -33.05 -15.78 -32.67
N TYR A 220 -33.58 -15.45 -31.49
CA TYR A 220 -33.77 -14.07 -31.06
C TYR A 220 -32.46 -13.27 -31.05
N LYS A 221 -32.45 -12.17 -31.80
CA LYS A 221 -31.36 -11.19 -31.80
C LYS A 221 -31.58 -10.19 -30.69
N THR A 222 -30.59 -10.02 -29.81
CA THR A 222 -30.62 -9.00 -28.75
C THR A 222 -30.85 -7.63 -29.37
N GLU A 223 -31.97 -7.01 -29.00
CA GLU A 223 -32.27 -5.63 -29.34
C GLU A 223 -31.53 -4.70 -28.38
N PHE A 224 -31.13 -3.53 -28.87
CA PHE A 224 -30.43 -2.52 -28.09
C PHE A 224 -31.20 -1.20 -28.13
N VAL A 225 -31.31 -0.54 -26.99
CA VAL A 225 -31.84 0.82 -26.86
C VAL A 225 -30.71 1.80 -26.58
N GLU A 226 -30.79 2.99 -27.16
CA GLU A 226 -29.86 4.07 -26.86
C GLU A 226 -30.33 4.82 -25.61
N VAL A 227 -29.48 4.86 -24.59
CA VAL A 227 -29.76 5.48 -23.29
C VAL A 227 -28.66 6.47 -22.93
N ASP A 228 -28.97 7.40 -22.02
CA ASP A 228 -27.99 8.33 -21.49
C ASP A 228 -26.82 7.59 -20.81
N ASN A 229 -25.60 8.03 -21.10
CA ASN A 229 -24.40 7.45 -20.51
C ASN A 229 -23.96 8.27 -19.29
N PHE A 230 -24.26 7.77 -18.10
CA PHE A 230 -23.73 8.30 -16.85
C PHE A 230 -22.36 7.69 -16.57
N ILE A 231 -21.32 8.53 -16.54
CA ILE A 231 -19.92 8.08 -16.50
C ILE A 231 -19.41 7.81 -15.08
N ASN A 232 -20.07 8.39 -14.06
CA ASN A 232 -19.67 8.29 -12.66
C ASN A 232 -20.65 7.42 -11.84
N ASN A 233 -20.18 6.99 -10.68
CA ASN A 233 -20.96 6.33 -9.64
C ASN A 233 -21.17 7.28 -8.45
N PRO A 234 -22.37 7.87 -8.29
CA PRO A 234 -22.65 8.81 -7.20
C PRO A 234 -22.77 8.17 -5.82
N ASN A 235 -22.94 6.85 -5.76
CA ASN A 235 -23.20 6.11 -4.52
C ASN A 235 -22.18 4.96 -4.36
N PRO A 236 -20.88 5.30 -4.27
CA PRO A 236 -19.84 4.28 -4.16
C PRO A 236 -19.93 3.53 -2.83
N ALA A 237 -19.27 2.37 -2.73
CA ALA A 237 -19.44 1.51 -1.56
C ALA A 237 -19.01 2.18 -0.24
N TRP A 238 -17.97 3.02 -0.23
CA TRP A 238 -17.47 3.63 1.01
C TRP A 238 -18.40 4.68 1.63
N THR A 239 -19.39 5.19 0.88
CA THR A 239 -20.36 6.15 1.41
C THR A 239 -21.57 5.47 2.05
N LYS A 240 -21.69 4.15 1.92
CA LYS A 240 -22.79 3.36 2.48
C LYS A 240 -22.43 2.81 3.85
N SER A 241 -23.43 2.56 4.68
CA SER A 241 -23.22 1.88 5.96
C SER A 241 -22.66 0.47 5.73
N PRO A 242 -21.66 0.02 6.51
CA PRO A 242 -21.15 -1.35 6.42
C PRO A 242 -22.23 -2.43 6.55
N ALA A 243 -23.32 -2.14 7.29
CA ALA A 243 -24.45 -3.05 7.48
C ALA A 243 -25.31 -3.23 6.22
N ASP A 244 -25.26 -2.29 5.27
CA ASP A 244 -26.03 -2.31 4.02
C ASP A 244 -25.24 -2.95 2.87
N LEU A 245 -24.00 -3.38 3.12
CA LEU A 245 -23.08 -3.92 2.11
C LEU A 245 -22.86 -5.41 2.33
N LYS A 246 -22.76 -6.15 1.23
CA LYS A 246 -22.35 -7.55 1.17
C LYS A 246 -20.93 -7.65 0.62
N ASP A 247 -20.30 -8.81 0.78
CA ASP A 247 -18.96 -9.09 0.25
C ASP A 247 -18.84 -8.83 -1.26
N GLU A 248 -19.90 -9.09 -2.02
CA GLU A 248 -19.95 -8.82 -3.46
C GLU A 248 -19.88 -7.32 -3.78
N ASP A 249 -20.48 -6.46 -2.95
CA ASP A 249 -20.41 -5.01 -3.14
C ASP A 249 -18.97 -4.50 -2.98
N TYR A 250 -18.23 -5.05 -2.01
CA TYR A 250 -16.81 -4.73 -1.82
C TYR A 250 -15.94 -5.19 -2.99
N LYS A 251 -16.20 -6.39 -3.54
CA LYS A 251 -15.48 -6.91 -4.71
C LYS A 251 -15.77 -6.11 -5.98
N ASN A 252 -17.04 -5.77 -6.21
CA ASN A 252 -17.45 -4.93 -7.33
C ASN A 252 -16.83 -3.54 -7.23
N PHE A 253 -16.82 -2.96 -6.03
CA PHE A 253 -16.16 -1.68 -5.80
C PHE A 253 -14.63 -1.73 -6.00
N TYR A 254 -13.98 -2.82 -5.59
CA TYR A 254 -12.56 -3.03 -5.86
C TYR A 254 -12.25 -3.06 -7.36
N ARG A 255 -13.04 -3.81 -8.15
CA ARG A 255 -12.92 -3.86 -9.62
C ARG A 255 -13.26 -2.53 -10.27
N GLU A 256 -14.23 -1.81 -9.71
CA GLU A 256 -14.56 -0.47 -10.16
C GLU A 256 -13.35 0.46 -9.99
N LEU A 257 -12.70 0.47 -8.82
CA LEU A 257 -11.47 1.25 -8.59
C LEU A 257 -10.33 0.83 -9.52
N TYR A 258 -10.12 -0.47 -9.67
CA TYR A 258 -8.96 -1.05 -10.36
C TYR A 258 -9.41 -2.02 -11.48
N PRO A 259 -9.93 -1.52 -12.61
CA PRO A 259 -10.56 -2.36 -13.65
C PRO A 259 -9.57 -3.29 -14.39
N MET A 260 -8.27 -3.02 -14.29
CA MET A 260 -7.22 -3.86 -14.85
C MET A 260 -6.83 -5.03 -13.92
N GLN A 261 -7.39 -5.06 -12.70
CA GLN A 261 -7.10 -6.07 -11.69
C GLN A 261 -8.22 -7.12 -11.67
N PHE A 262 -7.88 -8.33 -12.10
CA PHE A 262 -8.84 -9.44 -12.19
C PHE A 262 -8.94 -10.27 -10.91
N GLU A 263 -7.94 -10.17 -10.03
CA GLU A 263 -7.93 -10.88 -8.76
C GLU A 263 -8.77 -10.15 -7.72
N ASP A 264 -9.57 -10.92 -6.96
CA ASP A 264 -10.31 -10.39 -5.82
C ASP A 264 -9.34 -10.03 -4.67
N PRO A 265 -9.66 -9.02 -3.85
CA PRO A 265 -8.86 -8.70 -2.67
C PRO A 265 -9.00 -9.81 -1.61
N LEU A 266 -7.94 -10.00 -0.81
CA LEU A 266 -7.90 -11.02 0.25
C LEU A 266 -8.94 -10.74 1.35
N PHE A 267 -9.05 -9.47 1.73
CA PHE A 267 -10.08 -8.92 2.61
C PHE A 267 -10.10 -7.39 2.49
N ASN A 268 -11.14 -6.79 3.07
CA ASN A 268 -11.35 -5.35 3.11
C ASN A 268 -11.49 -4.84 4.55
N ILE A 269 -11.19 -3.55 4.71
CA ILE A 269 -11.30 -2.82 5.96
C ILE A 269 -12.08 -1.56 5.66
N HIS A 270 -13.35 -1.55 6.08
CA HIS A 270 -14.22 -0.38 5.95
C HIS A 270 -13.94 0.59 7.10
N LEU A 271 -13.46 1.78 6.76
CA LEU A 271 -13.29 2.92 7.65
C LEU A 271 -14.61 3.70 7.66
N ASN A 272 -15.24 3.85 8.83
CA ASN A 272 -16.42 4.70 8.99
C ASN A 272 -16.37 5.34 10.37
N VAL A 273 -16.16 6.65 10.40
CA VAL A 273 -15.89 7.45 11.59
C VAL A 273 -16.53 8.82 11.42
N ASP A 274 -17.21 9.28 12.46
CA ASP A 274 -17.86 10.58 12.56
C ASP A 274 -17.29 11.46 13.69
N TYR A 275 -16.50 10.87 14.61
CA TYR A 275 -15.86 11.59 15.72
C TYR A 275 -14.46 11.03 16.09
N PRO A 276 -13.45 11.87 16.39
CA PRO A 276 -13.46 13.35 16.44
C PRO A 276 -13.29 14.04 15.07
N PHE A 277 -13.27 13.27 13.99
CA PHE A 277 -13.23 13.74 12.60
C PHE A 277 -14.05 12.76 11.75
N ASN A 278 -14.48 13.22 10.59
CA ASN A 278 -15.20 12.44 9.60
C ASN A 278 -14.19 11.73 8.69
N LEU A 279 -14.24 10.41 8.67
CA LEU A 279 -13.39 9.58 7.83
C LEU A 279 -14.20 8.39 7.33
N THR A 280 -14.38 8.32 6.02
CA THR A 280 -14.93 7.14 5.35
C THR A 280 -13.90 6.59 4.39
N GLY A 281 -14.05 5.33 4.00
CA GLY A 281 -13.10 4.71 3.08
C GLY A 281 -13.11 3.20 3.18
N ILE A 282 -12.50 2.56 2.20
CA ILE A 282 -12.32 1.12 2.19
C ILE A 282 -10.88 0.84 1.77
N LEU A 283 -10.15 0.15 2.63
CA LEU A 283 -8.81 -0.36 2.33
C LEU A 283 -8.92 -1.85 1.97
N PHE A 284 -8.18 -2.26 0.96
CA PHE A 284 -8.15 -3.62 0.43
C PHE A 284 -6.74 -4.17 0.51
N PHE A 285 -6.63 -5.40 0.99
CA PHE A 285 -5.39 -6.18 0.91
C PHE A 285 -5.36 -6.87 -0.45
N PRO A 286 -4.52 -6.41 -1.40
CA PRO A 286 -4.36 -7.12 -2.66
C PRO A 286 -3.64 -8.44 -2.41
N LYS A 287 -3.85 -9.41 -3.30
CA LYS A 287 -2.96 -10.55 -3.41
C LYS A 287 -1.62 -10.04 -3.95
N LEU A 288 -0.53 -10.30 -3.24
CA LEU A 288 0.80 -9.83 -3.67
C LEU A 288 1.37 -10.82 -4.69
N GLY A 289 1.61 -10.36 -5.92
CA GLY A 289 2.39 -11.10 -6.90
C GLY A 289 3.90 -11.04 -6.60
N ALA A 290 4.67 -11.89 -7.26
CA ALA A 290 6.13 -11.96 -7.11
C ALA A 290 6.88 -10.67 -7.55
N ASP A 291 6.18 -9.75 -8.23
CA ASP A 291 6.76 -8.53 -8.78
C ASP A 291 6.24 -7.30 -8.02
N LEU A 292 6.94 -6.95 -6.93
CA LEU A 292 6.68 -5.76 -6.11
C LEU A 292 6.93 -4.43 -6.85
N GLN A 293 7.41 -4.46 -8.10
CA GLN A 293 8.05 -3.31 -8.76
C GLN A 293 7.11 -2.32 -9.47
N ILE A 294 5.79 -2.56 -9.56
CA ILE A 294 4.88 -1.61 -10.24
C ILE A 294 3.62 -1.34 -9.39
N GLN A 295 3.74 -0.54 -8.34
CA GLN A 295 2.58 0.02 -7.65
C GLN A 295 2.01 1.22 -8.42
N LYS A 296 1.29 0.94 -9.52
CA LYS A 296 0.39 1.93 -10.15
C LYS A 296 -0.91 2.09 -9.37
N ASP A 297 -1.38 1.01 -8.74
CA ASP A 297 -2.63 0.98 -8.00
C ASP A 297 -2.39 1.31 -6.53
N LYS A 298 -2.58 2.58 -6.19
CA LYS A 298 -2.41 3.13 -4.83
C LYS A 298 -3.74 3.45 -4.19
N ILE A 299 -3.72 3.69 -2.88
CA ILE A 299 -4.83 4.30 -2.16
C ILE A 299 -5.08 5.69 -2.74
N GLN A 300 -6.34 5.99 -3.04
CA GLN A 300 -6.77 7.28 -3.56
C GLN A 300 -7.40 8.12 -2.43
N LEU A 301 -7.02 9.39 -2.37
CA LEU A 301 -7.58 10.37 -1.46
C LEU A 301 -8.72 11.16 -2.11
N TYR A 302 -9.84 11.20 -1.41
CA TYR A 302 -11.01 11.98 -1.76
C TYR A 302 -11.36 12.95 -0.63
N GLN A 303 -12.10 13.99 -1.01
CA GLN A 303 -12.74 14.89 -0.06
C GLN A 303 -14.17 15.12 -0.53
N ASN A 304 -15.15 14.63 0.23
CA ASN A 304 -16.56 14.62 -0.15
C ASN A 304 -16.75 14.02 -1.55
N GLN A 305 -16.15 12.85 -1.79
CA GLN A 305 -16.14 12.13 -3.06
C GLN A 305 -15.47 12.85 -4.26
N VAL A 306 -14.80 13.99 -4.03
CA VAL A 306 -13.99 14.66 -5.05
C VAL A 306 -12.57 14.14 -4.99
N TYR A 307 -12.03 13.64 -6.11
CA TYR A 307 -10.66 13.13 -6.18
C TYR A 307 -9.64 14.25 -5.94
N VAL A 308 -8.73 14.02 -4.99
CA VAL A 308 -7.65 14.95 -4.66
C VAL A 308 -6.32 14.46 -5.24
N THR A 309 -5.85 13.30 -4.77
CA THR A 309 -4.53 12.76 -5.11
C THR A 309 -4.43 11.27 -4.74
N ASP A 310 -3.47 10.56 -5.30
CA ASP A 310 -3.05 9.21 -4.87
C ASP A 310 -1.79 9.26 -3.99
N ASN A 311 -1.25 10.46 -3.74
CA ASN A 311 -0.16 10.67 -2.81
C ASN A 311 -0.69 10.88 -1.38
N VAL A 312 -0.86 9.78 -0.66
CA VAL A 312 -1.46 9.74 0.69
C VAL A 312 -0.44 9.78 1.84
N GLU A 313 0.79 10.22 1.55
CA GLU A 313 1.87 10.30 2.54
C GLU A 313 1.45 11.15 3.76
N GLY A 314 1.68 10.61 4.95
CA GLY A 314 1.31 11.24 6.22
C GLY A 314 -0.14 11.01 6.66
N ILE A 315 -1.09 10.77 5.74
CA ILE A 315 -2.48 10.41 6.08
C ILE A 315 -2.60 8.90 6.34
N VAL A 316 -2.03 8.11 5.43
CA VAL A 316 -2.00 6.67 5.56
C VAL A 316 -0.62 6.27 6.09
N PRO A 317 -0.55 5.46 7.17
CA PRO A 317 0.70 4.90 7.68
C PRO A 317 1.52 4.22 6.58
N GLU A 318 2.84 4.36 6.62
CA GLU A 318 3.75 3.91 5.55
C GLU A 318 3.60 2.40 5.26
N PHE A 319 3.46 1.58 6.30
CA PHE A 319 3.27 0.14 6.14
C PHE A 319 1.99 -0.24 5.40
N LEU A 320 0.98 0.63 5.38
CA LEU A 320 -0.28 0.44 4.67
C LEU A 320 -0.26 0.99 3.24
N MET A 321 0.82 1.65 2.81
CA MET A 321 0.94 2.17 1.44
C MET A 321 0.91 1.08 0.37
N MET A 322 1.22 -0.17 0.75
CA MET A 322 1.10 -1.34 -0.13
C MET A 322 -0.35 -1.80 -0.35
N LEU A 323 -1.30 -1.25 0.41
CA LEU A 323 -2.71 -1.54 0.23
C LEU A 323 -3.30 -0.74 -0.92
N ARG A 324 -4.51 -1.12 -1.30
CA ARG A 324 -5.32 -0.43 -2.30
C ARG A 324 -6.58 0.11 -1.65
N GLY A 325 -7.24 1.09 -2.27
CA GLY A 325 -8.55 1.54 -1.82
C GLY A 325 -8.75 3.04 -1.86
N VAL A 326 -9.66 3.50 -1.02
CA VAL A 326 -10.07 4.91 -0.93
C VAL A 326 -10.08 5.35 0.52
N VAL A 327 -9.61 6.59 0.73
CA VAL A 327 -9.81 7.36 1.96
C VAL A 327 -10.52 8.66 1.59
N ASP A 328 -11.61 8.97 2.27
CA ASP A 328 -12.42 10.17 2.04
C ASP A 328 -12.67 10.90 3.36
N SER A 329 -12.22 12.16 3.46
CA SER A 329 -12.40 12.97 4.66
C SER A 329 -12.49 14.46 4.35
N PRO A 330 -13.53 15.17 4.84
CA PRO A 330 -13.62 16.64 4.77
C PRO A 330 -12.64 17.35 5.70
N ASP A 331 -12.08 16.66 6.69
CA ASP A 331 -11.21 17.24 7.72
C ASP A 331 -9.74 17.33 7.31
N ILE A 332 -9.38 16.92 6.09
CA ILE A 332 -8.01 16.96 5.59
C ILE A 332 -7.74 18.34 4.97
N PRO A 333 -6.76 19.11 5.49
CA PRO A 333 -6.46 20.44 4.98
C PRO A 333 -5.73 20.36 3.63
N LEU A 334 -6.39 20.82 2.58
CA LEU A 334 -5.83 20.88 1.23
C LEU A 334 -5.11 22.20 0.97
N ASN A 335 -4.10 22.14 0.10
CA ASN A 335 -3.53 23.35 -0.51
C ASN A 335 -4.48 23.97 -1.55
N VAL A 336 -4.17 25.20 -2.00
CA VAL A 336 -5.01 25.97 -2.94
C VAL A 336 -5.27 25.22 -4.25
N SER A 337 -4.29 24.46 -4.75
CA SER A 337 -4.39 23.66 -5.97
C SER A 337 -5.12 22.32 -5.78
N ARG A 338 -5.47 21.95 -4.54
CA ARG A 338 -6.03 20.65 -4.15
C ARG A 338 -5.21 19.48 -4.70
N SER A 339 -3.89 19.63 -4.74
CA SER A 339 -2.97 18.64 -5.31
C SER A 339 -1.96 18.13 -4.28
N GLY A 340 -1.91 18.72 -3.09
CA GLY A 340 -0.99 18.35 -2.03
C GLY A 340 -1.52 18.69 -0.65
N LEU A 341 -0.94 18.04 0.35
CA LEU A 341 -1.36 18.13 1.74
C LEU A 341 -0.58 19.21 2.47
N GLN A 342 -1.24 19.92 3.37
CA GLN A 342 -0.56 20.74 4.36
C GLN A 342 -0.23 19.88 5.58
N ALA A 343 1.00 19.99 6.09
CA ALA A 343 1.41 19.26 7.28
C ALA A 343 0.63 19.76 8.50
N ASP A 344 -0.32 18.95 8.98
CA ASP A 344 -1.25 19.32 10.04
C ASP A 344 -1.33 18.24 11.14
N GLY A 345 -1.65 18.66 12.38
CA GLY A 345 -1.89 17.73 13.49
C GLY A 345 -3.12 16.82 13.28
N ALA A 346 -4.11 17.25 12.50
CA ALA A 346 -5.27 16.46 12.10
C ALA A 346 -4.87 15.25 11.26
N VAL A 347 -3.94 15.42 10.31
CA VAL A 347 -3.41 14.35 9.45
C VAL A 347 -2.79 13.24 10.31
N LYS A 348 -1.98 13.59 11.31
CA LYS A 348 -1.42 12.59 12.26
C LYS A 348 -2.49 11.85 13.06
N LYS A 349 -3.58 12.53 13.46
CA LYS A 349 -4.68 11.88 14.20
C LYS A 349 -5.42 10.88 13.32
N ILE A 350 -5.66 11.22 12.06
CA ILE A 350 -6.27 10.34 11.06
C ILE A 350 -5.38 9.10 10.84
N ALA A 351 -4.09 9.28 10.59
CA ALA A 351 -3.15 8.17 10.40
C ALA A 351 -3.15 7.19 11.59
N ASN A 352 -3.03 7.72 12.81
CA ASN A 352 -3.09 6.92 14.04
C ASN A 352 -4.40 6.13 14.19
N TYR A 353 -5.51 6.71 13.75
CA TYR A 353 -6.81 6.05 13.79
C TYR A 353 -6.90 4.93 12.77
N ILE A 354 -6.44 5.16 11.54
CA ILE A 354 -6.33 4.13 10.50
C ILE A 354 -5.50 2.96 11.03
N THR A 355 -4.32 3.20 11.61
CA THR A 355 -3.49 2.16 12.24
C THR A 355 -4.27 1.31 13.24
N ARG A 356 -5.03 1.95 14.14
CA ARG A 356 -5.82 1.27 15.17
C ARG A 356 -6.95 0.44 14.57
N LYS A 357 -7.71 1.00 13.62
CA LYS A 357 -8.81 0.30 12.96
C LYS A 357 -8.34 -0.89 12.15
N VAL A 358 -7.20 -0.77 11.48
CA VAL A 358 -6.60 -1.89 10.75
C VAL A 358 -6.22 -3.00 11.72
N ALA A 359 -5.53 -2.69 12.83
CA ALA A 359 -5.20 -3.68 13.85
C ALA A 359 -6.44 -4.36 14.46
N ASP A 360 -7.49 -3.59 14.76
CA ASP A 360 -8.74 -4.12 15.31
C ASP A 360 -9.47 -5.02 14.31
N LYS A 361 -9.48 -4.65 13.01
CA LYS A 361 -10.09 -5.49 11.97
C LYS A 361 -9.30 -6.76 11.72
N LEU A 362 -7.96 -6.71 11.69
CA LEU A 362 -7.10 -7.91 11.57
C LEU A 362 -7.35 -8.87 12.74
N LYS A 363 -7.46 -8.35 13.97
CA LYS A 363 -7.85 -9.14 15.14
C LYS A 363 -9.24 -9.76 14.99
N SER A 364 -10.21 -9.02 14.46
CA SER A 364 -11.57 -9.54 14.20
C SER A 364 -11.53 -10.70 13.21
N LEU A 365 -10.83 -10.52 12.07
CA LEU A 365 -10.69 -11.55 11.03
C LEU A 365 -10.05 -12.82 11.57
N PHE A 366 -8.98 -12.67 12.37
CA PHE A 366 -8.33 -13.79 13.05
C PHE A 366 -9.30 -14.55 13.99
N ASN A 367 -10.09 -13.83 14.79
CA ASN A 367 -11.03 -14.44 15.73
C ASN A 367 -12.25 -15.07 15.06
N GLU A 368 -12.75 -14.48 13.97
CA GLU A 368 -13.93 -14.93 13.24
C GLU A 368 -13.64 -16.20 12.43
N ASN A 369 -12.51 -16.23 11.72
CA ASN A 369 -12.11 -17.36 10.90
C ASN A 369 -10.59 -17.48 10.81
N ARG A 370 -10.00 -18.06 11.86
CA ARG A 370 -8.55 -18.29 11.94
C ARG A 370 -8.00 -19.08 10.74
N ALA A 371 -8.71 -20.12 10.27
CA ALA A 371 -8.24 -20.95 9.17
C ALA A 371 -8.11 -20.18 7.85
N ASP A 372 -9.07 -19.30 7.55
CA ASP A 372 -8.98 -18.39 6.39
C ASP A 372 -7.85 -17.37 6.55
N PHE A 373 -7.66 -16.84 7.76
CA PHE A 373 -6.56 -15.90 8.06
C PHE A 373 -5.18 -16.56 7.88
N GLU A 374 -5.01 -17.80 8.34
CA GLU A 374 -3.79 -18.60 8.17
C GLU A 374 -3.45 -18.85 6.69
N GLN A 375 -4.44 -19.18 5.87
CA GLN A 375 -4.24 -19.39 4.42
C GLN A 375 -3.75 -18.14 3.70
N LYS A 376 -4.13 -16.95 4.19
CA LYS A 376 -3.75 -15.64 3.61
C LYS A 376 -2.45 -15.09 4.19
N TRP A 377 -1.86 -15.76 5.19
CA TRP A 377 -0.73 -15.23 5.95
C TRP A 377 0.45 -14.82 5.07
N ASN A 378 0.82 -15.66 4.09
CA ASN A 378 1.97 -15.41 3.23
C ASN A 378 1.82 -14.14 2.38
N ASP A 379 0.60 -13.79 1.98
CA ASP A 379 0.34 -12.58 1.21
C ASP A 379 0.34 -11.30 2.07
N ILE A 380 0.12 -11.43 3.39
CA ILE A 380 -0.04 -10.26 4.28
C ILE A 380 1.14 -10.06 5.25
N LYS A 381 1.97 -11.09 5.50
CA LYS A 381 3.00 -11.07 6.55
C LYS A 381 3.95 -9.87 6.43
N ILE A 382 4.41 -9.54 5.22
CA ILE A 382 5.35 -8.42 5.00
C ILE A 382 4.72 -7.08 5.44
N VAL A 383 3.45 -6.85 5.12
CA VAL A 383 2.70 -5.65 5.54
C VAL A 383 2.63 -5.57 7.06
N LEU A 384 2.28 -6.68 7.71
CA LEU A 384 2.10 -6.74 9.16
C LEU A 384 3.44 -6.61 9.90
N GLU A 385 4.48 -7.29 9.45
CA GLU A 385 5.84 -7.20 9.99
C GLU A 385 6.40 -5.78 9.87
N TYR A 386 6.17 -5.14 8.72
CA TYR A 386 6.57 -3.74 8.54
C TYR A 386 5.79 -2.81 9.48
N GLY A 387 4.48 -3.03 9.65
CA GLY A 387 3.67 -2.31 10.64
C GLY A 387 4.18 -2.50 12.07
N MET A 388 4.60 -3.70 12.44
CA MET A 388 5.20 -3.98 13.76
C MET A 388 6.51 -3.23 13.98
N LEU A 389 7.32 -3.04 12.93
CA LEU A 389 8.59 -2.33 13.00
C LEU A 389 8.43 -0.80 13.01
N SER A 390 7.49 -0.29 12.21
CA SER A 390 7.30 1.15 11.97
C SER A 390 6.33 1.84 12.92
N GLU A 391 5.35 1.12 13.49
CA GLU A 391 4.22 1.69 14.23
C GLU A 391 4.03 1.03 15.60
N ASP A 392 4.45 1.70 16.67
CA ASP A 392 4.41 1.14 18.05
C ASP A 392 3.00 0.74 18.49
N LYS A 393 1.98 1.54 18.18
CA LYS A 393 0.58 1.22 18.54
C LYS A 393 0.04 0.03 17.76
N PHE A 394 0.54 -0.21 16.55
CA PHE A 394 0.20 -1.41 15.80
C PHE A 394 0.85 -2.63 16.45
N TYR A 395 2.14 -2.52 16.78
CA TYR A 395 2.90 -3.55 17.47
C TYR A 395 2.29 -3.97 18.82
N GLU A 396 1.86 -3.02 19.65
CA GLU A 396 1.17 -3.31 20.92
C GLU A 396 -0.08 -4.19 20.75
N LYS A 397 -0.79 -4.07 19.62
CA LYS A 397 -1.99 -4.85 19.31
C LYS A 397 -1.68 -6.13 18.53
N SER A 398 -0.56 -6.19 17.83
CA SER A 398 -0.28 -7.22 16.84
C SER A 398 -0.07 -8.60 17.45
N GLY A 399 0.40 -8.69 18.70
CA GLY A 399 0.55 -9.95 19.41
C GLY A 399 -0.72 -10.80 19.48
N ALA A 400 -1.90 -10.19 19.35
CA ALA A 400 -3.19 -10.89 19.37
C ALA A 400 -3.58 -11.59 18.04
N PHE A 401 -2.88 -11.33 16.93
CA PHE A 401 -3.25 -11.85 15.61
C PHE A 401 -2.08 -12.15 14.67
N VAL A 402 -0.87 -11.67 14.97
CA VAL A 402 0.32 -11.99 14.16
C VAL A 402 0.71 -13.43 14.38
N LEU A 403 0.90 -14.12 13.25
CA LEU A 403 1.20 -15.54 13.21
C LEU A 403 2.67 -15.80 12.92
N TYR A 404 3.14 -16.91 13.45
CA TYR A 404 4.47 -17.44 13.25
C TYR A 404 4.31 -18.86 12.71
N PRO A 405 4.38 -19.05 11.37
CA PRO A 405 4.17 -20.34 10.74
C PRO A 405 5.33 -21.29 11.05
N THR A 406 5.02 -22.57 11.22
CA THR A 406 6.02 -23.64 11.31
C THR A 406 6.40 -24.15 9.93
N VAL A 407 7.47 -24.94 9.88
CA VAL A 407 7.86 -25.65 8.65
C VAL A 407 6.82 -26.69 8.19
N ASP A 408 5.85 -27.02 9.05
CA ASP A 408 4.75 -27.96 8.79
C ASP A 408 3.41 -27.25 8.54
N ASP A 409 3.44 -25.95 8.24
CA ASP A 409 2.26 -25.14 7.89
C ASP A 409 1.20 -25.12 9.02
N THR A 410 1.67 -25.18 10.27
CA THR A 410 0.87 -24.85 11.45
C THR A 410 1.21 -23.44 11.92
N TYR A 411 0.24 -22.72 12.46
CA TYR A 411 0.40 -21.30 12.77
C TYR A 411 0.10 -21.02 14.23
N PHE A 412 0.97 -20.24 14.86
CA PHE A 412 0.86 -19.87 16.27
C PHE A 412 1.01 -18.37 16.45
N THR A 413 0.31 -17.79 17.42
CA THR A 413 0.69 -16.48 17.96
C THR A 413 1.95 -16.60 18.81
N LEU A 414 2.60 -15.47 19.14
CA LEU A 414 3.81 -15.49 19.97
C LEU A 414 3.55 -16.13 21.35
N ASP A 415 2.39 -15.88 21.94
CA ASP A 415 2.03 -16.44 23.25
C ASP A 415 1.75 -17.94 23.16
N GLU A 416 1.07 -18.39 22.10
CA GLU A 416 0.87 -19.82 21.84
C GLU A 416 2.20 -20.55 21.61
N LEU A 417 3.15 -19.91 20.92
CA LEU A 417 4.50 -20.44 20.77
C LEU A 417 5.21 -20.56 22.11
N LYS A 418 5.18 -19.51 22.94
CA LYS A 418 5.83 -19.55 24.26
C LYS A 418 5.35 -20.73 25.09
N GLU A 419 4.04 -20.94 25.14
CA GLU A 419 3.45 -22.08 25.87
C GLU A 419 3.84 -23.43 25.25
N LYS A 420 3.77 -23.56 23.92
CA LYS A 420 4.12 -24.82 23.22
C LYS A 420 5.59 -25.20 23.37
N LEU A 421 6.49 -24.23 23.35
CA LEU A 421 7.93 -24.45 23.25
C LEU A 421 8.62 -24.59 24.61
N LYS A 422 8.04 -24.05 25.69
CA LYS A 422 8.65 -23.96 27.03
C LYS A 422 9.20 -25.28 27.58
N GLU A 423 8.50 -26.39 27.37
CA GLU A 423 8.94 -27.68 27.94
C GLU A 423 10.19 -28.23 27.25
N LYS A 424 10.27 -28.10 25.92
CA LYS A 424 11.32 -28.76 25.12
C LYS A 424 12.46 -27.82 24.76
N GLN A 425 12.18 -26.54 24.53
CA GLN A 425 13.10 -25.58 23.93
C GLN A 425 13.57 -24.47 24.88
N THR A 426 13.44 -24.66 26.20
CA THR A 426 14.12 -23.80 27.17
C THR A 426 15.53 -24.31 27.44
N ASP A 427 16.53 -23.44 27.31
CA ASP A 427 17.92 -23.78 27.60
C ASP A 427 18.20 -23.90 29.11
N LYS A 428 19.42 -24.29 29.47
CA LYS A 428 19.87 -24.45 30.86
C LYS A 428 19.83 -23.14 31.67
N ASP A 429 19.88 -21.99 31.00
CA ASP A 429 19.87 -20.67 31.62
C ASP A 429 18.43 -20.13 31.79
N GLY A 430 17.43 -20.94 31.43
CA GLY A 430 16.01 -20.61 31.54
C GLY A 430 15.47 -19.79 30.36
N LYS A 431 16.27 -19.60 29.30
CA LYS A 431 15.88 -18.84 28.12
C LYS A 431 15.11 -19.73 27.14
N LEU A 432 13.96 -19.27 26.66
CA LEU A 432 13.21 -19.93 25.61
C LEU A 432 13.87 -19.70 24.24
N ILE A 433 14.23 -20.78 23.56
CA ILE A 433 14.84 -20.75 22.24
C ILE A 433 13.82 -21.11 21.17
N VAL A 434 13.58 -20.20 20.24
CA VAL A 434 12.73 -20.40 19.08
C VAL A 434 13.60 -20.75 17.88
N LEU A 435 13.51 -21.99 17.41
CA LEU A 435 14.22 -22.41 16.21
C LEU A 435 13.45 -21.95 14.97
N TYR A 436 14.16 -21.42 13.98
CA TYR A 436 13.56 -21.02 12.71
C TYR A 436 14.41 -21.40 11.49
N ALA A 437 13.78 -21.41 10.32
CA ALA A 437 14.36 -21.58 9.01
C ALA A 437 13.92 -20.41 8.12
N ALA A 438 14.78 -19.97 7.21
CA ALA A 438 14.46 -18.97 6.19
C ALA A 438 14.08 -19.61 4.85
N ASN A 439 14.41 -20.89 4.65
CA ASN A 439 14.06 -21.63 3.44
C ASN A 439 13.95 -23.13 3.75
N LYS A 440 12.76 -23.71 3.54
CA LYS A 440 12.48 -25.12 3.85
C LYS A 440 13.39 -26.09 3.08
N GLU A 441 13.63 -25.83 1.80
CA GLU A 441 14.40 -26.75 0.93
C GLU A 441 15.90 -26.66 1.21
N ALA A 442 16.45 -25.45 1.27
CA ALA A 442 17.87 -25.24 1.49
C ALA A 442 18.33 -25.69 2.89
N GLN A 443 17.42 -25.70 3.87
CA GLN A 443 17.73 -26.04 5.27
C GLN A 443 17.11 -27.37 5.71
N HIS A 444 16.65 -28.20 4.78
CA HIS A 444 15.92 -29.44 5.05
C HIS A 444 16.63 -30.36 6.05
N SER A 445 17.95 -30.57 5.90
CA SER A 445 18.73 -31.46 6.77
C SER A 445 18.74 -31.00 8.23
N TYR A 446 18.88 -29.69 8.46
CA TYR A 446 18.83 -29.11 9.79
C TYR A 446 17.43 -29.15 10.40
N ILE A 447 16.40 -28.90 9.58
CA ILE A 447 15.01 -29.02 10.00
C ILE A 447 14.72 -30.46 10.43
N ALA A 448 15.12 -31.46 9.64
CA ALA A 448 14.95 -32.87 9.97
C ALA A 448 15.64 -33.22 11.30
N THR A 449 16.88 -32.77 11.47
CA THR A 449 17.66 -33.01 12.71
C THR A 449 17.00 -32.39 13.94
N ALA A 450 16.44 -31.18 13.81
CA ALA A 450 15.69 -30.53 14.89
C ALA A 450 14.41 -31.30 15.24
N LYS A 451 13.69 -31.81 14.24
CA LYS A 451 12.50 -32.63 14.44
C LYS A 451 12.80 -33.97 15.09
N ASP A 452 13.91 -34.61 14.76
CA ASP A 452 14.35 -35.86 15.40
C ASP A 452 14.60 -35.68 16.91
N LYS A 453 15.05 -34.48 17.32
CA LYS A 453 15.16 -34.06 18.73
C LYS A 453 13.82 -33.65 19.35
N GLY A 454 12.73 -33.68 18.58
CA GLY A 454 11.40 -33.29 19.03
C GLY A 454 11.21 -31.78 19.16
N TYR A 455 12.05 -30.97 18.51
CA TYR A 455 11.93 -29.51 18.45
C TYR A 455 11.02 -29.07 17.30
N GLU A 456 10.34 -27.97 17.53
CA GLU A 456 9.52 -27.24 16.57
C GLU A 456 10.37 -26.17 15.86
N VAL A 457 10.15 -26.02 14.56
CA VAL A 457 10.90 -25.08 13.73
C VAL A 457 9.94 -24.15 13.00
N LEU A 458 10.14 -22.84 13.14
CA LEU A 458 9.40 -21.82 12.41
C LEU A 458 9.91 -21.65 10.98
N LEU A 459 9.04 -21.26 10.05
CA LEU A 459 9.44 -20.72 8.75
C LEU A 459 9.34 -19.21 8.78
N LEU A 460 10.47 -18.51 8.89
CA LEU A 460 10.53 -17.06 8.86
C LEU A 460 11.47 -16.60 7.73
N ASP A 461 10.86 -16.28 6.59
CA ASP A 461 11.48 -16.13 5.26
C ASP A 461 11.33 -14.70 4.69
N SER A 462 10.72 -13.78 5.42
CA SER A 462 10.55 -12.39 5.01
C SER A 462 11.87 -11.62 5.02
N PRO A 463 12.11 -10.71 4.06
CA PRO A 463 13.36 -9.94 3.97
C PRO A 463 13.62 -9.04 5.19
N ILE A 464 12.57 -8.63 5.92
CA ILE A 464 12.68 -7.73 7.08
C ILE A 464 12.62 -8.48 8.42
N ILE A 465 12.53 -9.82 8.41
CA ILE A 465 12.32 -10.62 9.62
C ILE A 465 13.41 -10.41 10.66
N SER A 466 14.67 -10.25 10.25
CA SER A 466 15.80 -10.14 11.18
C SER A 466 15.70 -8.89 12.05
N HIS A 467 15.10 -7.80 11.53
CA HIS A 467 14.76 -6.61 12.33
C HIS A 467 13.63 -6.90 13.31
N LEU A 468 12.61 -7.65 12.88
CA LEU A 468 11.47 -7.98 13.75
C LEU A 468 11.89 -8.91 14.88
N ILE A 469 12.70 -9.93 14.59
CA ILE A 469 13.30 -10.82 15.59
C ILE A 469 14.05 -10.00 16.64
N GLN A 470 14.88 -9.04 16.22
CA GLN A 470 15.62 -8.20 17.15
C GLN A 470 14.69 -7.38 18.06
N LYS A 471 13.59 -6.83 17.52
CA LYS A 471 12.57 -6.12 18.30
C LYS A 471 11.90 -7.05 19.31
N LEU A 472 11.49 -8.25 18.87
CA LEU A 472 10.87 -9.27 19.73
C LEU A 472 11.80 -9.71 20.87
N GLU A 473 13.08 -9.98 20.61
CA GLU A 473 14.06 -10.35 21.64
C GLU A 473 14.31 -9.21 22.64
N ASN A 474 14.33 -7.95 22.17
CA ASN A 474 14.50 -6.79 23.06
C ASN A 474 13.34 -6.64 24.06
N ASP A 475 12.12 -6.89 23.60
CA ASP A 475 10.92 -6.81 24.44
C ASP A 475 10.68 -8.08 25.29
N ASN A 476 11.35 -9.18 24.95
CA ASN A 476 11.22 -10.47 25.62
C ASN A 476 12.61 -11.00 26.01
N LYS A 477 13.15 -10.53 27.15
CA LYS A 477 14.53 -10.84 27.58
C LYS A 477 14.85 -12.34 27.70
N ASP A 478 13.85 -13.14 28.06
CA ASP A 478 13.97 -14.59 28.22
C ASP A 478 13.64 -15.35 26.92
N LEU A 479 13.59 -14.67 25.78
CA LEU A 479 13.32 -15.25 24.46
C LEU A 479 14.52 -15.03 23.53
N SER A 480 14.89 -16.06 22.76
CA SER A 480 15.86 -15.94 21.67
C SER A 480 15.37 -16.66 20.43
N PHE A 481 15.68 -16.10 19.27
CA PHE A 481 15.52 -16.78 17.98
C PHE A 481 16.87 -17.23 17.48
N VAL A 482 16.92 -18.49 17.04
CA VAL A 482 18.13 -19.11 16.51
C VAL A 482 17.76 -19.88 15.26
N ARG A 483 18.48 -19.65 14.15
CA ARG A 483 18.21 -20.38 12.91
C ARG A 483 18.82 -21.76 12.99
N VAL A 484 18.17 -22.73 12.36
CA VAL A 484 18.55 -24.15 12.44
C VAL A 484 19.95 -24.48 11.89
N ASP A 485 20.56 -23.59 11.11
CA ASP A 485 21.91 -23.72 10.54
C ASP A 485 22.94 -22.81 11.25
N ALA A 486 22.56 -22.20 12.37
CA ALA A 486 23.45 -21.30 13.11
C ALA A 486 24.59 -22.04 13.83
N ASP A 487 24.32 -23.29 14.23
CA ASP A 487 25.20 -24.16 14.99
C ASP A 487 24.71 -25.62 14.86
N HIS A 488 25.42 -26.58 15.45
CA HIS A 488 24.95 -27.94 15.64
C HIS A 488 23.72 -27.97 16.57
N ILE A 489 22.78 -28.91 16.32
CA ILE A 489 21.49 -28.97 17.03
C ILE A 489 21.62 -29.02 18.56
N ASP A 490 22.67 -29.68 19.07
CA ASP A 490 22.94 -29.81 20.50
C ASP A 490 23.42 -28.50 21.15
N ASN A 491 23.93 -27.56 20.34
CA ASN A 491 24.37 -26.24 20.78
C ASN A 491 23.32 -25.15 20.57
N LEU A 492 22.34 -25.38 19.67
CA LEU A 492 21.25 -24.44 19.43
C LEU A 492 20.41 -24.23 20.70
N ILE A 493 20.19 -25.32 21.47
CA ILE A 493 19.50 -25.29 22.75
C ILE A 493 20.37 -25.99 23.79
N LYS A 494 21.23 -25.23 24.46
CA LYS A 494 22.19 -25.76 25.41
C LYS A 494 21.48 -26.35 26.63
N LYS A 495 21.52 -27.67 26.75
CA LYS A 495 21.12 -28.40 27.97
C LYS A 495 22.36 -28.69 28.83
N ASP A 496 22.17 -29.15 30.06
CA ASP A 496 23.28 -29.47 30.97
C ASP A 496 24.11 -30.71 30.55
N GLU A 497 23.65 -31.44 29.52
CA GLU A 497 24.36 -32.58 28.95
C GLU A 497 25.54 -32.10 28.09
N THR A 498 26.73 -32.07 28.68
CA THR A 498 27.98 -31.87 27.93
C THR A 498 28.50 -33.21 27.44
N SER A 499 28.58 -33.39 26.13
CA SER A 499 29.24 -34.54 25.53
C SER A 499 30.74 -34.48 25.80
N ILE A 500 31.30 -35.54 26.39
CA ILE A 500 32.74 -35.63 26.67
C ILE A 500 33.46 -36.03 25.38
N SER A 501 34.51 -35.29 25.03
CA SER A 501 35.36 -35.61 23.87
C SER A 501 36.13 -36.91 24.10
N LYS A 502 36.15 -37.79 23.09
CA LYS A 502 37.03 -38.98 23.04
C LYS A 502 38.52 -38.61 22.91
N LEU A 503 38.81 -37.42 22.39
CA LEU A 503 40.17 -36.90 22.24
C LEU A 503 40.62 -36.09 23.47
N SER A 504 41.88 -36.26 23.88
CA SER A 504 42.58 -35.42 24.86
C SER A 504 42.84 -34.02 24.31
N ASP A 505 43.16 -33.06 25.20
CA ASP A 505 43.39 -31.67 24.78
C ASP A 505 44.60 -31.52 23.84
N THR A 506 45.66 -32.32 24.06
CA THR A 506 46.81 -32.39 23.14
C THR A 506 46.45 -32.95 21.76
N GLU A 507 45.56 -33.94 21.70
CA GLU A 507 45.09 -34.52 20.44
C GLU A 507 44.18 -33.55 19.69
N LYS A 508 43.34 -32.81 20.40
CA LYS A 508 42.53 -31.72 19.83
C LYS A 508 43.42 -30.63 19.22
N GLU A 509 44.45 -30.17 19.93
CA GLU A 509 45.38 -29.17 19.39
C GLU A 509 46.09 -29.66 18.11
N THR A 510 46.51 -30.93 18.11
CA THR A 510 47.15 -31.56 16.95
C THR A 510 46.19 -31.65 15.75
N LEU A 511 44.97 -32.15 15.97
CA LEU A 511 43.94 -32.23 14.94
C LEU A 511 43.58 -30.85 14.39
N LYS A 512 43.38 -29.86 15.27
CA LYS A 512 43.06 -28.49 14.88
C LYS A 512 44.14 -27.89 13.99
N THR A 513 45.41 -28.09 14.34
CA THR A 513 46.56 -27.61 13.55
C THR A 513 46.59 -28.24 12.17
N ALA A 514 46.34 -29.55 12.07
CA ALA A 514 46.28 -30.26 10.79
C ALA A 514 45.14 -29.75 9.90
N LEU A 515 43.95 -29.54 10.48
CA LEU A 515 42.79 -29.01 9.76
C LEU A 515 43.02 -27.58 9.28
N GLU A 516 43.54 -26.71 10.14
CA GLU A 516 43.82 -25.31 9.81
C GLU A 516 44.90 -25.11 8.74
N ALA A 517 45.77 -26.11 8.53
CA ALA A 517 46.74 -26.09 7.44
C ALA A 517 46.11 -26.33 6.06
N ILE A 518 44.94 -26.99 6.01
CA ILE A 518 44.26 -27.41 4.78
C ILE A 518 43.03 -26.54 4.49
N VAL A 519 42.29 -26.18 5.55
CA VAL A 519 41.02 -25.44 5.46
C VAL A 519 41.29 -23.94 5.20
N PRO A 520 40.63 -23.32 4.20
CA PRO A 520 40.84 -21.90 3.89
C PRO A 520 40.44 -20.97 5.03
N LYS A 521 41.44 -20.39 5.72
CA LYS A 521 41.24 -19.50 6.88
C LYS A 521 40.50 -18.19 6.55
N GLN A 522 40.46 -17.78 5.28
CA GLN A 522 39.73 -16.58 4.85
C GLN A 522 38.21 -16.78 4.87
N THR A 523 37.74 -18.03 4.86
CA THR A 523 36.31 -18.38 4.73
C THR A 523 35.80 -19.20 5.92
N TYR A 524 36.65 -20.02 6.53
CA TYR A 524 36.25 -20.95 7.58
C TYR A 524 37.06 -20.76 8.87
N THR A 525 36.37 -20.79 10.00
CA THR A 525 36.95 -20.93 11.34
C THR A 525 36.76 -22.37 11.82
N VAL A 526 37.86 -23.10 12.07
CA VAL A 526 37.79 -24.49 12.54
C VAL A 526 37.47 -24.54 14.03
N GLN A 527 36.41 -25.28 14.37
CA GLN A 527 35.96 -25.52 15.74
C GLN A 527 35.91 -27.01 16.01
N LEU A 528 36.48 -27.44 17.14
CA LEU A 528 36.46 -28.84 17.56
C LEU A 528 35.41 -28.99 18.65
N GLU A 529 34.43 -29.86 18.40
CA GLU A 529 33.34 -30.07 19.33
C GLU A 529 33.10 -31.56 19.56
N ALA A 530 32.78 -31.91 20.81
CA ALA A 530 32.36 -33.25 21.16
C ALA A 530 30.86 -33.37 20.87
N LEU A 531 30.50 -34.04 19.79
CA LEU A 531 29.11 -34.29 19.41
C LEU A 531 28.79 -35.79 19.53
N ASP A 532 27.56 -36.20 19.22
CA ASP A 532 27.21 -37.61 19.11
C ASP A 532 28.11 -38.30 18.06
N SER A 533 28.58 -39.52 18.34
CA SER A 533 29.49 -40.24 17.43
C SER A 533 28.90 -40.58 16.06
N GLN A 534 27.57 -40.61 15.94
CA GLN A 534 26.83 -40.84 14.68
C GLN A 534 26.52 -39.54 13.94
N ALA A 535 26.74 -38.37 14.56
CA ALA A 535 26.60 -37.09 13.88
C ALA A 535 27.66 -36.92 12.79
N ALA A 536 27.35 -36.07 11.81
CA ALA A 536 28.25 -35.81 10.68
C ALA A 536 29.65 -35.38 11.19
N PRO A 537 30.75 -35.94 10.62
CA PRO A 537 32.10 -35.61 11.09
C PRO A 537 32.45 -34.13 10.92
N PHE A 538 31.99 -33.51 9.83
CA PHE A 538 32.26 -32.13 9.45
C PHE A 538 30.92 -31.43 9.18
N ILE A 539 30.69 -30.28 9.82
CA ILE A 539 29.46 -29.50 9.72
C ILE A 539 29.85 -28.05 9.46
N ILE A 540 29.19 -27.41 8.50
CA ILE A 540 29.41 -25.99 8.19
C ILE A 540 28.24 -25.20 8.75
N THR A 541 28.50 -24.34 9.73
CA THR A 541 27.48 -23.49 10.36
C THR A 541 27.79 -22.03 10.12
N GLN A 542 26.76 -21.17 10.24
CA GLN A 542 26.92 -19.73 10.05
C GLN A 542 26.45 -18.99 11.31
N PRO A 543 27.35 -18.28 12.03
CA PRO A 543 27.00 -17.60 13.27
C PRO A 543 25.77 -16.69 13.14
N GLU A 544 24.76 -16.94 13.99
CA GLU A 544 23.48 -16.23 14.05
C GLU A 544 23.63 -14.71 13.98
N PHE A 545 24.47 -14.16 14.85
CA PHE A 545 24.68 -12.72 14.99
C PHE A 545 25.23 -12.06 13.72
N MET A 546 26.30 -12.62 13.16
CA MET A 546 26.94 -12.09 11.95
C MET A 546 25.99 -12.14 10.77
N ARG A 547 25.18 -13.20 10.69
CA ARG A 547 24.21 -13.37 9.64
C ARG A 547 23.06 -12.37 9.74
N ARG A 548 22.40 -12.25 10.91
CA ARG A 548 21.33 -11.25 11.13
C ARG A 548 21.85 -9.84 10.87
N MET A 549 23.07 -9.52 11.28
CA MET A 549 23.69 -8.22 11.00
C MET A 549 23.84 -7.96 9.48
N LYS A 550 24.25 -8.96 8.71
CA LYS A 550 24.36 -8.86 7.24
C LYS A 550 22.97 -8.66 6.60
N GLU A 551 21.98 -9.47 6.98
CA GLU A 551 20.59 -9.38 6.49
C GLU A 551 19.97 -7.99 6.81
N MET A 552 20.17 -7.49 8.03
CA MET A 552 19.71 -6.16 8.44
C MET A 552 20.42 -5.05 7.68
N SER A 553 21.73 -5.18 7.43
CA SER A 553 22.50 -4.21 6.63
C SER A 553 22.06 -4.16 5.16
N GLN A 554 21.59 -5.27 4.60
CA GLN A 554 21.10 -5.33 3.22
C GLN A 554 19.73 -4.66 3.05
N THR A 555 18.89 -4.70 4.09
CA THR A 555 17.50 -4.20 4.04
C THR A 555 17.34 -2.79 4.61
N GLY A 556 18.24 -2.31 5.46
CA GLY A 556 18.17 -1.00 6.14
C GLY A 556 18.60 0.24 5.33
N GLY A 557 18.65 0.18 4.00
CA GLY A 557 18.84 1.37 3.13
C GLY A 557 20.20 2.08 3.20
N GLY A 558 21.18 1.55 3.94
CA GLY A 558 22.50 2.16 4.01
C GLY A 558 23.53 1.22 4.61
N GLY A 559 24.60 0.98 3.86
CA GLY A 559 25.85 0.40 4.33
C GLY A 559 26.59 1.30 5.34
N MET A 560 25.89 1.91 6.30
CA MET A 560 26.43 2.79 7.34
C MET A 560 27.49 2.11 8.22
N PHE A 561 27.58 0.78 8.18
CA PHE A 561 28.67 0.02 8.81
C PHE A 561 29.64 -0.64 7.80
N GLY A 562 29.47 -0.45 6.49
CA GLY A 562 30.27 -1.14 5.46
C GLY A 562 30.16 -2.67 5.49
N MET A 563 29.22 -3.21 6.27
CA MET A 563 29.11 -4.64 6.61
C MET A 563 28.46 -5.48 5.50
N GLY A 564 27.71 -4.86 4.58
CA GLY A 564 27.11 -5.58 3.43
C GLY A 564 28.15 -6.25 2.51
N ASN A 565 29.40 -5.77 2.53
CA ASN A 565 30.54 -6.31 1.78
C ASN A 565 31.44 -7.23 2.62
N PHE A 566 31.05 -7.62 3.84
CA PHE A 566 31.85 -8.59 4.59
C PHE A 566 31.84 -9.96 3.90
N PRO A 567 33.02 -10.59 3.75
CA PRO A 567 33.11 -11.93 3.19
C PRO A 567 32.31 -12.91 4.06
N GLU A 568 31.76 -13.93 3.42
CA GLU A 568 31.06 -15.00 4.14
C GLU A 568 32.05 -15.74 5.02
N MET A 569 31.82 -15.69 6.33
CA MET A 569 32.56 -16.46 7.31
C MET A 569 31.66 -17.57 7.85
N TYR A 570 32.19 -18.78 7.83
CA TYR A 570 31.54 -19.98 8.34
C TYR A 570 32.37 -20.58 9.46
N ASN A 571 31.71 -21.32 10.35
CA ASN A 571 32.40 -22.23 11.25
C ASN A 571 32.43 -23.61 10.59
N LEU A 572 33.60 -24.24 10.57
CA LEU A 572 33.74 -25.67 10.28
C LEU A 572 33.81 -26.40 11.63
N VAL A 573 32.68 -26.94 12.06
CA VAL A 573 32.59 -27.76 13.27
C VAL A 573 33.04 -29.17 12.92
N VAL A 574 34.05 -29.66 13.61
CA VAL A 574 34.57 -31.03 13.48
C VAL A 574 34.26 -31.81 14.75
N ASN A 575 33.50 -32.89 14.56
CA ASN A 575 33.07 -33.78 15.63
C ASN A 575 34.25 -34.63 16.14
N THR A 576 34.74 -34.32 17.34
CA THR A 576 35.88 -35.05 17.95
C THR A 576 35.53 -36.50 18.33
N ASN A 577 34.24 -36.86 18.36
CA ASN A 577 33.77 -38.20 18.68
C ASN A 577 33.53 -39.08 17.44
N ALA A 578 33.59 -38.50 16.24
CA ALA A 578 33.46 -39.21 14.97
C ALA A 578 34.74 -39.99 14.65
N ASP A 579 34.59 -41.20 14.13
CA ASP A 579 35.73 -42.07 13.77
C ASP A 579 36.67 -41.39 12.77
N LEU A 580 36.11 -40.59 11.85
CA LEU A 580 36.89 -39.86 10.86
C LEU A 580 37.86 -38.85 11.49
N ALA A 581 37.48 -38.19 12.59
CA ALA A 581 38.38 -37.26 13.29
C ALA A 581 39.61 -37.99 13.84
N ASN A 582 39.40 -39.20 14.36
CA ASN A 582 40.47 -40.06 14.85
C ASN A 582 41.36 -40.59 13.70
N VAL A 583 40.76 -40.98 12.57
CA VAL A 583 41.50 -41.39 11.37
C VAL A 583 42.36 -40.25 10.83
N ILE A 584 41.84 -39.02 10.76
CA ILE A 584 42.60 -37.85 10.30
C ILE A 584 43.78 -37.57 11.25
N LEU A 585 43.55 -37.62 12.56
CA LEU A 585 44.57 -37.38 13.58
C LEU A 585 45.74 -38.36 13.47
N HIS A 586 45.47 -39.64 13.23
CA HIS A 586 46.50 -40.69 13.17
C HIS A 586 47.07 -40.97 11.76
N THR A 587 46.59 -40.27 10.72
CA THR A 587 47.15 -40.41 9.37
C THR A 587 48.46 -39.64 9.27
N THR A 588 49.57 -40.36 9.10
CA THR A 588 50.93 -39.79 9.00
C THR A 588 51.31 -39.35 7.59
N ASP A 589 50.64 -39.85 6.57
CA ASP A 589 50.80 -39.44 5.17
C ASP A 589 50.04 -38.14 4.91
N GLN A 590 50.78 -37.07 4.62
CA GLN A 590 50.21 -35.73 4.41
C GLN A 590 49.28 -35.65 3.21
N GLU A 591 49.57 -36.35 2.10
CA GLU A 591 48.68 -36.34 0.92
C GLU A 591 47.37 -37.05 1.25
N LYS A 592 47.46 -38.20 1.93
CA LYS A 592 46.28 -38.95 2.36
C LYS A 592 45.45 -38.16 3.38
N GLN A 593 46.09 -37.50 4.33
CA GLN A 593 45.41 -36.63 5.31
C GLN A 593 44.69 -35.48 4.61
N GLN A 594 45.34 -34.84 3.62
CA GLN A 594 44.74 -33.77 2.84
C GLN A 594 43.55 -34.23 2.02
N ILE A 595 43.61 -35.42 1.41
CA ILE A 595 42.47 -36.02 0.68
C ILE A 595 41.29 -36.25 1.62
N LEU A 596 41.52 -36.81 2.82
CA LEU A 596 40.46 -37.07 3.81
C LEU A 596 39.78 -35.77 4.25
N VAL A 597 40.57 -34.75 4.62
CA VAL A 597 40.04 -33.44 5.06
C VAL A 597 39.29 -32.75 3.93
N ASN A 598 39.82 -32.71 2.71
CA ASN A 598 39.14 -32.10 1.57
C ASN A 598 37.86 -32.84 1.19
N GLN A 599 37.85 -34.17 1.27
CA GLN A 599 36.65 -34.96 1.02
C GLN A 599 35.58 -34.67 2.07
N ALA A 600 35.94 -34.63 3.34
CA ALA A 600 35.02 -34.30 4.43
C ALA A 600 34.47 -32.86 4.32
N LEU A 601 35.35 -31.90 4.02
CA LEU A 601 34.98 -30.50 3.83
C LEU A 601 34.04 -30.32 2.63
N ASP A 602 34.33 -30.96 1.49
CA ASP A 602 33.49 -30.84 0.30
C ASP A 602 32.13 -31.54 0.48
N LEU A 603 32.07 -32.66 1.21
CA LEU A 603 30.79 -33.25 1.64
C LEU A 603 29.99 -32.29 2.52
N ALA A 604 30.64 -31.62 3.47
CA ALA A 604 30.00 -30.61 4.30
C ALA A 604 29.51 -29.41 3.45
N LYS A 605 30.31 -28.92 2.50
CA LYS A 605 29.89 -27.86 1.56
C LYS A 605 28.73 -28.30 0.68
N LEU A 606 28.74 -29.55 0.20
CA LEU A 606 27.66 -30.10 -0.62
C LEU A 606 26.35 -30.12 0.17
N SER A 607 26.40 -30.51 1.45
CA SER A 607 25.21 -30.50 2.34
C SER A 607 24.60 -29.11 2.53
N GLN A 608 25.38 -28.06 2.32
CA GLN A 608 24.98 -26.65 2.45
C GLN A 608 24.78 -25.94 1.11
N ASN A 609 24.83 -26.67 -0.01
CA ASN A 609 24.81 -26.09 -1.36
C ASN A 609 25.89 -25.00 -1.59
N LEU A 610 27.02 -25.10 -0.88
CA LEU A 610 28.18 -24.20 -1.02
C LEU A 610 29.20 -24.73 -2.04
N LEU A 611 29.09 -26.00 -2.43
CA LEU A 611 30.01 -26.63 -3.37
C LEU A 611 29.58 -26.36 -4.82
N LYS A 612 30.25 -25.41 -5.48
CA LYS A 612 29.94 -24.97 -6.86
C LYS A 612 31.20 -24.84 -7.71
N GLY A 613 31.01 -24.76 -9.03
CA GLY A 613 32.08 -24.48 -10.00
C GLY A 613 33.20 -25.51 -10.00
N GLU A 614 34.46 -25.04 -10.07
CA GLU A 614 35.65 -25.90 -10.13
C GLU A 614 35.76 -26.86 -8.92
N ALA A 615 35.39 -26.40 -7.72
CA ALA A 615 35.42 -27.23 -6.52
C ALA A 615 34.46 -28.43 -6.60
N LEU A 616 33.27 -28.24 -7.19
CA LEU A 616 32.32 -29.34 -7.41
C LEU A 616 32.87 -30.35 -8.42
N THR A 617 33.47 -29.87 -9.53
CA THR A 617 34.10 -30.73 -10.52
C THR A 617 35.23 -31.57 -9.91
N ALA A 618 36.07 -30.94 -9.08
CA ALA A 618 37.16 -31.62 -8.37
C ALA A 618 36.63 -32.68 -7.38
N PHE A 619 35.58 -32.36 -6.61
CA PHE A 619 34.94 -33.29 -5.69
C PHE A 619 34.37 -34.52 -6.40
N VAL A 620 33.65 -34.33 -7.52
CA VAL A 620 33.05 -35.43 -8.29
C VAL A 620 34.15 -36.34 -8.85
N LYS A 621 35.20 -35.77 -9.44
CA LYS A 621 36.34 -36.55 -9.96
C LYS A 621 37.01 -37.38 -8.86
N ARG A 622 37.32 -36.75 -7.73
CA ARG A 622 37.94 -37.41 -6.58
C ARG A 622 37.04 -38.50 -6.00
N SER A 623 35.73 -38.27 -5.94
CA SER A 623 34.77 -39.27 -5.44
C SER A 623 34.70 -40.50 -6.34
N PHE A 624 34.76 -40.34 -7.66
CA PHE A 624 34.88 -41.49 -8.58
C PHE A 624 36.22 -42.23 -8.45
N GLU A 625 37.31 -41.51 -8.18
CA GLU A 625 38.63 -42.12 -7.94
C GLU A 625 38.67 -42.92 -6.63
N LEU A 626 37.96 -42.48 -5.58
CA LEU A 626 37.87 -43.18 -4.29
C LEU A 626 37.03 -44.47 -4.32
N ILE A 627 36.15 -44.63 -5.32
CA ILE A 627 35.29 -45.82 -5.48
C ILE A 627 35.92 -46.84 -6.44
N LYS A 628 36.95 -46.45 -7.19
CA LYS A 628 37.77 -47.37 -7.99
C LYS A 628 38.76 -48.12 -7.11
#